data_AF-A0AAV9ZSC5-F1
#
_entry.id   AF-A0AAV9ZSC5-F1
#
_cell.length_a   1.000
_cell.length_b   1.000
_cell.length_c   1.000
_cell.angle_alpha   90.00
_cell.angle_beta   90.00
_cell.angle_gamma   90.00
#
_symmetry.space_group_name_H-M   'P 1'
#
loop_
_entity.id
_entity.type
_entity.pdbx_description
1 polymer ?
#
loop_
_entity_poly.entity_id
_entity_poly.type
_entity_poly.pdbx_seq_one_letter_code
_entity_poly.pdbx_strand_id
1 'polypeptide(L)'
;MDEAQWKTDLEPVVAEIMTSGGPVGYVAHAAAYAKLYNHLTSRDGEMSGSVEERQDDLYAHAQNFFDEHTKGICLAAPTDNAKLVAYYNAEWNRFSNGADAVNRLFTYFNRHYARRTRKDANVAIIRNLAFKFWKNNVFDPLSVRLESVDNQAQIESIRNLLASEDLLVDQWKKMRLDSPASS
;
A
#
# COMPACT_ATOMS: atom_id res chain seq x y z
N MET A 1 3.84 -12.49 11.38
CA MET A 1 2.60 -12.35 12.19
C MET A 1 1.67 -13.31 11.52
N ASP A 2 1.04 -14.25 12.22
CA ASP A 2 0.20 -15.20 11.49
C ASP A 2 -1.05 -14.52 10.92
N GLU A 3 -1.70 -15.20 9.99
CA GLU A 3 -2.87 -14.68 9.29
C GLU A 3 -4.03 -14.34 10.24
N ALA A 4 -4.22 -15.14 11.30
CA ALA A 4 -5.29 -14.92 12.26
C ALA A 4 -5.06 -13.63 13.06
N GLN A 5 -3.81 -13.39 13.47
CA GLN A 5 -3.39 -12.19 14.17
C GLN A 5 -3.51 -10.97 13.26
N TRP A 6 -3.08 -11.06 12.00
CA TRP A 6 -3.28 -10.00 11.00
C TRP A 6 -4.76 -9.61 10.88
N LYS A 7 -5.64 -10.59 10.64
CA LYS A 7 -7.08 -10.40 10.43
C LYS A 7 -7.80 -9.82 11.65
N THR A 8 -7.33 -10.16 12.85
CA THR A 8 -7.96 -9.69 14.09
C THR A 8 -7.44 -8.33 14.50
N ASP A 9 -6.14 -8.08 14.31
CA ASP A 9 -5.45 -6.99 15.00
C ASP A 9 -5.11 -5.79 14.12
N LEU A 10 -4.85 -6.02 12.83
CA LEU A 10 -4.36 -5.00 11.91
C LEU A 10 -5.31 -4.73 10.76
N GLU A 11 -5.81 -5.78 10.11
CA GLU A 11 -6.68 -5.66 8.94
C GLU A 11 -7.90 -4.76 9.17
N PRO A 12 -8.64 -4.86 10.31
CA PRO A 12 -9.81 -4.01 10.53
C PRO A 12 -9.44 -2.52 10.61
N VAL A 13 -8.30 -2.23 11.22
CA VAL A 13 -7.79 -0.85 11.37
C VAL A 13 -7.33 -0.31 10.01
N VAL A 14 -6.61 -1.13 9.23
CA VAL A 14 -6.21 -0.78 7.87
C VAL A 14 -7.44 -0.56 6.99
N ALA A 15 -8.44 -1.45 7.06
CA ALA A 15 -9.69 -1.34 6.33
C ALA A 15 -10.47 -0.06 6.68
N GLU A 16 -10.54 0.29 7.96
CA GLU A 16 -11.16 1.52 8.43
C GLU A 16 -10.44 2.77 7.91
N ILE A 17 -9.10 2.79 7.95
CA ILE A 17 -8.29 3.87 7.34
C ILE A 17 -8.60 3.99 5.84
N MET A 18 -8.58 2.88 5.11
CA MET A 18 -8.78 2.89 3.65
C MET A 18 -10.21 3.28 3.26
N THR A 19 -11.21 2.90 4.07
CA THR A 19 -12.63 3.22 3.81
C THR A 19 -12.95 4.67 4.15
N SER A 20 -12.36 5.22 5.20
CA SER A 20 -12.56 6.62 5.61
C SER A 20 -11.69 7.59 4.80
N GLY A 21 -10.58 7.12 4.23
CA GLY A 21 -9.56 7.96 3.61
C GLY A 21 -8.82 8.85 4.60
N GLY A 22 -8.77 8.44 5.88
CA GLY A 22 -8.25 9.28 6.95
C GLY A 22 -7.80 8.50 8.18
N PRO A 23 -7.21 9.19 9.17
CA PRO A 23 -6.79 8.54 10.40
C PRO A 23 -8.00 8.01 11.17
N VAL A 24 -7.86 6.79 11.66
CA VAL A 24 -8.81 6.14 12.58
C VAL A 24 -8.70 6.72 13.99
N GLY A 25 -9.64 6.35 14.86
CA GLY A 25 -9.60 6.73 16.26
C GLY A 25 -8.24 6.46 16.90
N TYR A 26 -7.71 7.45 17.65
CA TYR A 26 -6.36 7.41 18.22
C TYR A 26 -6.05 6.10 18.97
N VAL A 27 -7.02 5.58 19.73
CA VAL A 27 -6.87 4.33 20.50
C VAL A 27 -6.62 3.13 19.58
N ALA A 28 -7.41 2.98 18.50
CA ALA A 28 -7.25 1.88 17.55
C ALA A 28 -5.92 2.00 16.79
N HIS A 29 -5.56 3.21 16.37
CA HIS A 29 -4.26 3.47 15.72
C HIS A 29 -3.08 3.12 16.65
N ALA A 30 -3.11 3.59 17.90
CA ALA A 30 -2.05 3.33 18.87
C ALA A 30 -1.91 1.84 19.19
N ALA A 31 -3.03 1.12 19.33
CA ALA A 31 -3.04 -0.32 19.55
C ALA A 31 -2.44 -1.09 18.36
N ALA A 32 -2.85 -0.76 17.12
CA ALA A 32 -2.29 -1.37 15.91
C ALA A 32 -0.80 -1.09 15.76
N TYR A 33 -0.38 0.16 16.01
CA TYR A 33 1.03 0.55 15.98
C TYR A 33 1.86 -0.24 17.00
N ALA A 34 1.38 -0.36 18.25
CA ALA A 34 2.07 -1.11 19.29
C ALA A 34 2.23 -2.60 18.91
N LYS A 35 1.22 -3.21 18.29
CA LYS A 35 1.28 -4.59 17.80
C LYS A 35 2.31 -4.75 16.68
N LEU A 36 2.31 -3.84 15.70
CA LEU A 36 3.34 -3.81 14.64
C LEU A 36 4.75 -3.66 15.22
N TYR A 37 4.92 -2.73 16.17
CA TYR A 37 6.19 -2.48 16.81
C TYR A 37 6.69 -3.72 17.57
N ASN A 38 5.86 -4.30 18.43
CA ASN A 38 6.23 -5.51 19.20
C ASN A 38 6.57 -6.66 18.24
N HIS A 39 5.75 -6.87 17.21
CA HIS A 39 5.98 -7.92 16.22
C HIS A 39 7.36 -7.82 15.56
N LEU A 40 7.83 -6.60 15.30
CA LEU A 40 9.11 -6.31 14.63
C LEU A 40 10.30 -6.15 15.58
N THR A 41 10.10 -6.13 16.90
CA THR A 41 11.15 -5.89 17.91
C THR A 41 11.33 -6.99 18.94
N SER A 42 10.35 -7.90 19.09
CA SER A 42 10.50 -9.08 19.97
C SER A 42 11.74 -9.89 19.59
N ARG A 43 12.52 -10.26 20.62
CA ARG A 43 13.81 -10.95 20.48
C ARG A 43 13.66 -12.29 19.78
N ASP A 44 14.71 -12.72 19.08
CA ASP A 44 14.77 -14.05 18.48
C ASP A 44 14.60 -15.11 19.59
N GLY A 45 13.55 -15.93 19.46
CA GLY A 45 13.16 -16.95 20.44
C GLY A 45 11.93 -16.63 21.29
N GLU A 46 11.49 -15.36 21.37
CA GLU A 46 10.20 -14.99 21.99
C GLU A 46 9.04 -15.07 20.99
N MET A 47 9.35 -14.86 19.71
CA MET A 47 8.44 -15.09 18.59
C MET A 47 9.03 -16.13 17.66
N SER A 48 8.15 -16.89 16.99
CA SER A 48 8.54 -17.78 15.91
C SER A 48 9.02 -16.96 14.70
N GLY A 49 10.10 -17.43 14.07
CA GLY A 49 10.70 -16.83 12.88
C GLY A 49 11.64 -15.65 13.15
N SER A 50 12.55 -15.40 12.21
CA SER A 50 13.45 -14.25 12.27
C SER A 50 12.69 -12.93 12.10
N VAL A 51 13.34 -11.80 12.39
CA VAL A 51 12.75 -10.48 12.10
C VAL A 51 12.49 -10.31 10.60
N GLU A 52 13.35 -10.86 9.74
CA GLU A 52 13.20 -10.83 8.29
C GLU A 52 11.97 -11.60 7.80
N GLU A 53 11.77 -12.84 8.30
CA GLU A 53 10.59 -13.64 7.96
C GLU A 53 9.30 -12.93 8.39
N ARG A 54 9.29 -12.35 9.59
CA ARG A 54 8.17 -11.55 10.11
C ARG A 54 7.88 -10.31 9.26
N GLN A 55 8.92 -9.66 8.71
CA GLN A 55 8.76 -8.55 7.77
C GLN A 55 8.17 -9.01 6.43
N ASP A 56 8.63 -10.14 5.91
CA ASP A 56 8.15 -10.68 4.64
C ASP A 56 6.67 -11.11 4.76
N ASP A 57 6.27 -11.71 5.89
CA ASP A 57 4.86 -12.01 6.21
C ASP A 57 3.98 -10.75 6.23
N LEU A 58 4.40 -9.71 6.95
CA LEU A 58 3.65 -8.45 7.02
C LEU A 58 3.50 -7.79 5.65
N TYR A 59 4.55 -7.85 4.83
CA TYR A 59 4.50 -7.35 3.47
C TYR A 59 3.51 -8.15 2.62
N ALA A 60 3.53 -9.49 2.72
CA ALA A 60 2.60 -10.36 2.01
C ALA A 60 1.13 -10.11 2.42
N HIS A 61 0.86 -9.93 3.71
CA HIS A 61 -0.47 -9.57 4.19
C HIS A 61 -0.94 -8.22 3.63
N ALA A 62 -0.08 -7.20 3.64
CA ALA A 62 -0.39 -5.91 3.04
C ALA A 62 -0.64 -6.03 1.53
N GLN A 63 0.12 -6.87 0.82
CA GLN A 63 -0.10 -7.15 -0.60
C GLN A 63 -1.50 -7.71 -0.86
N ASN A 64 -1.87 -8.77 -0.14
CA ASN A 64 -3.16 -9.43 -0.31
C ASN A 64 -4.32 -8.46 -0.01
N PHE A 65 -4.20 -7.70 1.08
CA PHE A 65 -5.20 -6.70 1.43
C PHE A 65 -5.38 -5.64 0.35
N PHE A 66 -4.28 -5.03 -0.15
CA PHE A 66 -4.40 -4.00 -1.19
C PHE A 66 -4.91 -4.56 -2.51
N ASP A 67 -4.54 -5.78 -2.86
CA ASP A 67 -5.05 -6.46 -4.05
C ASP A 67 -6.57 -6.63 -3.97
N GLU A 68 -7.06 -7.21 -2.88
CA GLU A 68 -8.49 -7.44 -2.66
C GLU A 68 -9.28 -6.12 -2.59
N HIS A 69 -8.79 -5.16 -1.83
CA HIS A 69 -9.44 -3.86 -1.64
C HIS A 69 -9.58 -3.10 -2.97
N THR A 70 -8.50 -3.02 -3.76
CA THR A 70 -8.52 -2.31 -5.05
C THR A 70 -9.34 -3.03 -6.11
N LYS A 71 -9.37 -4.36 -6.12
CA LYS A 71 -10.31 -5.15 -6.96
C LYS A 71 -11.76 -4.84 -6.59
N GLY A 72 -12.07 -4.73 -5.31
CA GLY A 72 -13.40 -4.32 -4.83
C GLY A 72 -13.81 -2.94 -5.36
N ILE A 73 -12.90 -1.96 -5.31
CA ILE A 73 -13.14 -0.60 -5.85
C ILE A 73 -13.42 -0.65 -7.36
N CYS A 74 -12.65 -1.41 -8.13
CA CYS A 74 -12.88 -1.53 -9.57
C CYS A 74 -14.21 -2.23 -9.87
N LEU A 75 -14.56 -3.28 -9.12
CA LEU A 75 -15.82 -4.01 -9.29
C LEU A 75 -17.05 -3.13 -9.02
N ALA A 76 -16.95 -2.21 -8.06
CA ALA A 76 -18.01 -1.27 -7.72
C ALA A 76 -18.12 -0.07 -8.69
N ALA A 77 -17.23 0.06 -9.68
CA ALA A 77 -17.24 1.18 -10.61
C ALA A 77 -18.54 1.22 -11.43
N PRO A 78 -19.17 2.39 -11.61
CA PRO A 78 -20.41 2.51 -12.37
C PRO A 78 -20.16 2.18 -13.85
N THR A 79 -21.17 1.62 -14.53
CA THR A 79 -21.13 1.35 -15.98
C THR A 79 -21.29 2.63 -16.81
N ASP A 80 -22.00 3.63 -16.28
CA ASP A 80 -22.18 4.94 -16.89
C ASP A 80 -20.89 5.77 -16.80
N ASN A 81 -20.34 6.15 -17.96
CA ASN A 81 -19.10 6.91 -18.07
C ASN A 81 -19.22 8.32 -17.47
N ALA A 82 -20.41 8.95 -17.49
CA ALA A 82 -20.61 10.27 -16.89
C ALA A 82 -20.45 10.23 -15.35
N LYS A 83 -20.86 9.12 -14.73
CA LYS A 83 -20.71 8.88 -13.28
C LYS A 83 -19.34 8.33 -12.91
N LEU A 84 -18.66 7.68 -13.86
CA LEU A 84 -17.35 7.07 -13.65
C LEU A 84 -16.29 8.07 -13.22
N VAL A 85 -16.25 9.26 -13.83
CA VAL A 85 -15.26 10.29 -13.50
C VAL A 85 -15.42 10.75 -12.05
N ALA A 86 -16.65 11.06 -11.63
CA ALA A 86 -16.94 11.48 -10.25
C ALA A 86 -16.62 10.37 -9.24
N TYR A 87 -16.99 9.13 -9.55
CA TYR A 87 -16.67 7.95 -8.75
C TYR A 87 -15.15 7.79 -8.59
N TYR A 88 -14.43 7.73 -9.71
CA TYR A 88 -12.98 7.54 -9.72
C TYR A 88 -12.26 8.63 -8.93
N ASN A 89 -12.68 9.89 -9.05
CA ASN A 89 -12.10 11.01 -8.31
C ASN A 89 -12.33 10.89 -6.80
N ALA A 90 -13.53 10.53 -6.39
CA ALA A 90 -13.84 10.31 -4.98
C ALA A 90 -13.02 9.15 -4.40
N GLU A 91 -12.97 8.02 -5.12
CA GLU A 91 -12.19 6.86 -4.68
C GLU A 91 -10.69 7.11 -4.68
N TRP A 92 -10.16 7.82 -5.68
CA TRP A 92 -8.74 8.17 -5.72
C TRP A 92 -8.34 9.04 -4.53
N ASN A 93 -9.13 10.08 -4.22
CA ASN A 93 -8.86 10.96 -3.10
C ASN A 93 -8.92 10.20 -1.76
N ARG A 94 -9.94 9.37 -1.57
CA ARG A 94 -10.07 8.51 -0.39
C ARG A 94 -8.89 7.54 -0.28
N PHE A 95 -8.60 6.80 -1.35
CA PHE A 95 -7.57 5.77 -1.38
C PHE A 95 -6.18 6.35 -1.15
N SER A 96 -5.83 7.46 -1.82
CA SER A 96 -4.52 8.08 -1.68
C SER A 96 -4.27 8.64 -0.28
N ASN A 97 -5.25 9.30 0.33
CA ASN A 97 -5.16 9.74 1.71
C ASN A 97 -5.10 8.55 2.69
N GLY A 98 -5.89 7.51 2.43
CA GLY A 98 -5.85 6.26 3.20
C GLY A 98 -4.48 5.59 3.13
N ALA A 99 -3.89 5.46 1.94
CA ALA A 99 -2.56 4.89 1.72
C ALA A 99 -1.48 5.67 2.49
N ASP A 100 -1.57 7.01 2.53
CA ASP A 100 -0.66 7.85 3.33
C ASP A 100 -0.82 7.64 4.84
N ALA A 101 -2.05 7.43 5.31
CA ALA A 101 -2.33 7.10 6.71
C ALA A 101 -1.84 5.69 7.08
N VAL A 102 -2.11 4.67 6.26
CA VAL A 102 -1.57 3.32 6.47
C VAL A 102 -0.05 3.32 6.42
N ASN A 103 0.56 4.07 5.51
CA ASN A 103 2.02 4.19 5.46
C ASN A 103 2.61 4.77 6.75
N ARG A 104 1.93 5.74 7.38
CA ARG A 104 2.31 6.27 8.70
C ARG A 104 2.16 5.23 9.81
N LEU A 105 1.08 4.44 9.80
CA LEU A 105 0.91 3.31 10.73
C LEU A 105 2.07 2.32 10.61
N PHE A 106 2.57 2.08 9.40
CA PHE A 106 3.68 1.18 9.09
C PHE A 106 5.07 1.86 9.11
N THR A 107 5.23 3.06 9.69
CA THR A 107 6.52 3.79 9.69
C THR A 107 7.68 2.94 10.22
N TYR A 108 7.44 2.14 11.26
CA TYR A 108 8.47 1.28 11.83
C TYR A 108 8.87 0.14 10.87
N PHE A 109 7.88 -0.50 10.26
CA PHE A 109 8.08 -1.49 9.19
C PHE A 109 8.90 -0.89 8.04
N ASN A 110 8.48 0.27 7.52
CA ASN A 110 9.12 0.94 6.39
C ASN A 110 10.62 1.16 6.66
N ARG A 111 10.98 1.66 7.84
CA ARG A 111 12.37 1.93 8.20
C ARG A 111 13.24 0.68 8.19
N HIS A 112 12.76 -0.40 8.79
CA HIS A 112 13.54 -1.64 8.91
C HIS A 112 13.62 -2.39 7.59
N TYR A 113 12.49 -2.45 6.86
CA TYR A 113 12.45 -3.06 5.54
C TYR A 113 13.32 -2.28 4.54
N ALA A 114 13.34 -0.94 4.60
CA ALA A 114 14.22 -0.11 3.80
C ALA A 114 15.70 -0.40 4.09
N ARG A 115 16.09 -0.43 5.37
CA ARG A 115 17.47 -0.77 5.78
C ARG A 115 17.90 -2.14 5.26
N ARG A 116 17.05 -3.15 5.38
CA ARG A 116 17.32 -4.51 4.87
C ARG A 116 17.44 -4.54 3.36
N THR A 117 16.56 -3.83 2.65
CA THR A 117 16.55 -3.77 1.18
C THR A 117 17.52 -2.74 0.59
N ARG A 118 18.43 -2.18 1.41
CA ARG A 118 19.40 -1.14 1.02
C ARG A 118 18.76 0.09 0.35
N LYS A 119 17.53 0.42 0.76
CA LYS A 119 16.79 1.60 0.33
C LYS A 119 16.97 2.74 1.32
N ASP A 120 16.68 3.97 0.87
CA ASP A 120 16.57 5.11 1.78
C ASP A 120 15.48 4.83 2.83
N ALA A 121 15.78 5.13 4.09
CA ALA A 121 14.85 4.93 5.21
C ALA A 121 13.57 5.76 5.09
N ASN A 122 13.56 6.78 4.22
CA ASN A 122 12.41 7.62 3.92
C ASN A 122 11.51 7.07 2.81
N VAL A 123 11.84 5.91 2.21
CA VAL A 123 10.99 5.30 1.18
C VAL A 123 9.66 4.84 1.80
N ALA A 124 8.56 5.34 1.25
CA ALA A 124 7.20 5.00 1.64
C ALA A 124 6.77 3.63 1.09
N ILE A 125 7.42 2.55 1.54
CA ILE A 125 7.27 1.19 0.97
C ILE A 125 5.80 0.76 0.89
N ILE A 126 5.02 0.94 1.96
CA ILE A 126 3.61 0.55 2.01
C ILE A 126 2.74 1.43 1.12
N ARG A 127 3.00 2.75 1.05
CA ARG A 127 2.30 3.65 0.13
C ARG A 127 2.53 3.24 -1.33
N ASN A 128 3.79 2.99 -1.69
CA ASN A 128 4.16 2.61 -3.05
C ASN A 128 3.53 1.27 -3.43
N LEU A 129 3.45 0.34 -2.47
CA LEU A 129 2.73 -0.91 -2.65
C LEU A 129 1.24 -0.67 -2.96
N ALA A 130 0.57 0.18 -2.17
CA ALA A 130 -0.82 0.53 -2.39
C ALA A 130 -1.06 1.15 -3.78
N PHE A 131 -0.19 2.08 -4.21
CA PHE A 131 -0.29 2.74 -5.51
C PHE A 131 -0.06 1.79 -6.68
N LYS A 132 0.86 0.82 -6.53
CA LYS A 132 1.03 -0.24 -7.52
C LYS A 132 -0.27 -1.04 -7.72
N PHE A 133 -0.95 -1.40 -6.64
CA PHE A 133 -2.23 -2.12 -6.74
C PHE A 133 -3.34 -1.24 -7.29
N TRP A 134 -3.42 0.04 -6.90
CA TRP A 134 -4.37 0.98 -7.53
C TRP A 134 -4.17 1.05 -9.04
N LYS A 135 -2.93 1.21 -9.49
CA LYS A 135 -2.60 1.25 -10.91
C LYS A 135 -3.13 0.01 -11.62
N ASN A 136 -2.72 -1.17 -11.16
CA ASN A 136 -3.00 -2.43 -11.84
C ASN A 136 -4.49 -2.82 -11.79
N ASN A 137 -5.16 -2.59 -10.66
CA ASN A 137 -6.49 -3.11 -10.43
C ASN A 137 -7.59 -2.08 -10.67
N VAL A 138 -7.31 -0.77 -10.65
CA VAL A 138 -8.32 0.29 -10.81
C VAL A 138 -8.01 1.18 -12.01
N PHE A 139 -6.82 1.79 -12.07
CA PHE A 139 -6.50 2.74 -13.13
C PHE A 139 -6.41 2.08 -14.50
N ASP A 140 -5.57 1.04 -14.65
CA ASP A 140 -5.35 0.38 -15.94
C ASP A 140 -6.69 -0.15 -16.52
N PRO A 141 -7.55 -0.84 -15.77
CA PRO A 141 -8.85 -1.31 -16.27
C PRO A 141 -9.85 -0.20 -16.62
N LEU A 142 -9.80 0.96 -15.95
CA LEU A 142 -10.76 2.06 -16.15
C LEU A 142 -10.25 3.16 -17.08
N SER A 143 -8.95 3.19 -17.39
CA SER A 143 -8.25 4.25 -18.14
C SER A 143 -8.94 4.61 -19.46
N VAL A 144 -9.20 3.62 -20.31
CA VAL A 144 -9.86 3.80 -21.62
C VAL A 144 -11.22 4.48 -21.47
N ARG A 145 -11.98 4.10 -20.44
CA ARG A 145 -13.31 4.66 -20.19
C ARG A 145 -13.22 6.08 -19.65
N LEU A 146 -12.26 6.35 -18.77
CA LEU A 146 -12.02 7.69 -18.23
C LEU A 146 -11.59 8.67 -19.33
N GLU A 147 -10.78 8.23 -20.28
CA GLU A 147 -10.31 9.07 -21.40
C GLU A 147 -11.44 9.48 -22.35
N SER A 148 -12.51 8.69 -22.42
CA SER A 148 -13.66 8.98 -23.29
C SER A 148 -14.52 10.16 -22.83
N VAL A 149 -14.32 10.69 -21.62
CA VAL A 149 -15.18 11.71 -20.97
C VAL A 149 -14.48 13.07 -20.88
N ASP A 150 -13.46 13.32 -21.71
CA ASP A 150 -12.68 14.58 -21.73
C ASP A 150 -12.09 14.96 -20.35
N ASN A 151 -11.51 13.97 -19.65
CA ASN A 151 -10.81 14.16 -18.37
C ASN A 151 -9.28 14.02 -18.51
N GLN A 152 -8.73 14.38 -19.68
CA GLN A 152 -7.35 14.02 -20.04
C GLN A 152 -6.29 14.62 -19.13
N ALA A 153 -6.42 15.90 -18.73
CA ALA A 153 -5.43 16.56 -17.88
C ALA A 153 -5.28 15.89 -16.50
N GLN A 154 -6.39 15.43 -15.91
CA GLN A 154 -6.38 14.77 -14.61
C GLN A 154 -5.85 13.33 -14.72
N ILE A 155 -6.28 12.60 -15.74
CA ILE A 155 -5.79 11.24 -16.03
C ILE A 155 -4.27 11.26 -16.21
N GLU A 156 -3.76 12.25 -16.94
CA GLU A 156 -2.33 12.39 -17.19
C GLU A 156 -1.57 12.76 -15.91
N SER A 157 -2.12 13.61 -15.04
CA SER A 157 -1.52 13.88 -13.73
C SER A 157 -1.39 12.62 -12.87
N ILE A 158 -2.45 11.80 -12.82
CA ILE A 158 -2.44 10.55 -12.05
C ILE A 158 -1.51 9.51 -12.70
N ARG A 159 -1.52 9.41 -14.03
CA ARG A 159 -0.60 8.55 -14.77
C ARG A 159 0.85 8.90 -14.47
N ASN A 160 1.21 10.18 -14.48
CA ASN A 160 2.56 10.63 -14.16
C ASN A 160 2.95 10.35 -12.71
N LEU A 161 2.03 10.51 -11.76
CA LEU A 161 2.27 10.13 -10.37
C LEU A 161 2.54 8.62 -10.25
N LEU A 162 1.67 7.79 -10.81
CA LEU A 162 1.81 6.32 -10.77
C LEU A 162 3.07 5.85 -11.52
N ALA A 163 3.40 6.49 -12.65
CA ALA A 163 4.61 6.20 -13.41
C ALA A 163 5.88 6.61 -12.65
N SER A 164 5.86 7.72 -11.91
CA SER A 164 7.00 8.12 -11.08
C SER A 164 7.28 7.09 -9.96
N GLU A 165 6.23 6.47 -9.42
CA GLU A 165 6.34 5.44 -8.40
C GLU A 165 6.80 4.09 -8.99
N ASP A 166 6.31 3.72 -10.18
CA ASP A 166 6.80 2.54 -10.92
C ASP A 166 8.26 2.71 -11.36
N LEU A 167 8.65 3.90 -11.82
CA LEU A 167 10.02 4.19 -12.22
C LEU A 167 10.98 4.08 -11.03
N LEU A 168 10.56 4.53 -9.85
CA LEU A 168 11.26 4.22 -8.61
C LEU A 168 11.35 2.70 -8.46
N VAL A 169 10.22 1.98 -8.39
CA VAL A 169 10.20 0.51 -8.18
C VAL A 169 11.10 -0.26 -9.16
N ASP A 170 11.12 0.10 -10.44
CA ASP A 170 11.91 -0.57 -11.47
C ASP A 170 13.39 -0.17 -11.44
N GLN A 171 13.72 1.10 -11.18
CA GLN A 171 15.09 1.49 -10.86
C GLN A 171 15.62 0.72 -9.65
N TRP A 172 14.79 0.49 -8.62
CA TRP A 172 15.15 -0.31 -7.45
C TRP A 172 15.34 -1.81 -7.77
N LYS A 173 14.50 -2.41 -8.62
CA LYS A 173 14.69 -3.81 -9.06
C LYS A 173 16.00 -3.96 -9.84
N LYS A 174 16.32 -2.99 -10.70
CA LYS A 174 17.57 -2.97 -11.47
C LYS A 174 18.79 -2.85 -10.55
N MET A 175 18.77 -1.93 -9.58
CA MET A 175 19.82 -1.81 -8.56
C MET A 175 20.01 -3.09 -7.72
N ARG A 176 18.95 -3.88 -7.50
CA ARG A 176 19.04 -5.17 -6.80
C ARG A 176 19.67 -6.27 -7.65
N LEU A 177 19.39 -6.30 -8.95
CA LEU A 177 19.98 -7.25 -9.90
C LEU A 177 21.46 -6.94 -10.18
N ASP A 178 21.83 -5.65 -10.14
CA ASP A 178 23.19 -5.18 -10.36
C ASP A 178 24.07 -5.21 -9.09
N SER A 179 23.52 -5.61 -7.93
CA SER A 179 24.28 -5.69 -6.68
C SER A 179 25.05 -7.02 -6.61
N PRO A 180 26.40 -7.02 -6.59
CA PRO A 180 27.15 -8.26 -6.49
C PRO A 180 26.84 -8.94 -5.15
N ALA A 181 26.45 -10.23 -5.22
CA ALA A 181 26.32 -11.08 -4.05
C ALA A 181 27.64 -10.99 -3.26
N SER A 182 27.55 -10.43 -2.06
CA SER A 182 28.72 -10.20 -1.21
C SER A 182 29.22 -11.56 -0.73
N SER A 183 30.38 -11.98 -1.23
CA SER A 183 31.17 -13.11 -0.77
C SER A 183 31.66 -12.94 0.66
#